data_AF-A0A1T5DAB5-F1
#
_entry.id   AF-A0A1T5DAB5-F1
#
_cell.length_a   1.000
_cell.length_b   1.000
_cell.length_c   1.000
_cell.angle_alpha   90.00
_cell.angle_beta   90.00
_cell.angle_gamma   90.00
#
_symmetry.space_group_name_H-M   'P 1'
#
loop_
_entity.id
_entity.type
_entity.pdbx_description
1 polymer ?
#
loop_
_entity_poly.entity_id
_entity_poly.type
_entity_poly.pdbx_seq_one_letter_code
_entity_poly.pdbx_strand_id
1 'polypeptide(L)'
;MKHYYIIDFDSTFTQVEALDELARISLEGDPDQEKVYQEIERYTNLAMEGKISFRESLAGRVALLKANRGHLKKLISQLKKKVSKSFDRNREFFKNNTDTAWIVSGGFKEFITPVVSPYGIKTENIYANTFIFDEQDNIIGYDDTNPLSDEGGKVKLLKELNIQGRIFGIGDGYSDFQLKESGIIEKFFAFTENISRQSVTEKADHVTPSFDEFLYVNDLPRAISYPKNRILCLIVGDVPEISSHILKRDGFSIRIKDTFEDKYTKDVGMLLLGPGVSVSDEQLENASKLKTIGYLGDIKGQISKSICSQKGIVVFDDKKNKSHNAEFIPRRMAEFINNGDTDQSRNFPNLILPKKIKGHRLLHIHKNTPGIMAQLNNVYAENEINILAQFLMTRGDIGYAVTDIDTDYDKSLLKQLKQIDHTIKFRILYK
;
A
#
# COMPACT_ATOMS: atom_id res chain seq x y z
N MET A 1 6.49 -24.94 -10.03
CA MET A 1 7.77 -24.22 -10.21
C MET A 1 7.87 -23.17 -9.11
N LYS A 2 9.02 -23.04 -8.42
CA LYS A 2 9.16 -22.12 -7.28
C LYS A 2 9.29 -20.67 -7.80
N HIS A 3 8.67 -19.72 -7.10
CA HIS A 3 8.73 -18.30 -7.42
C HIS A 3 9.64 -17.60 -6.41
N TYR A 4 10.59 -16.79 -6.88
CA TYR A 4 11.49 -15.98 -6.08
C TYR A 4 11.16 -14.49 -6.24
N TYR A 5 11.18 -13.75 -5.14
CA TYR A 5 10.84 -12.34 -5.09
C TYR A 5 12.07 -11.57 -4.62
N ILE A 6 12.74 -10.91 -5.56
CA ILE A 6 13.95 -10.13 -5.33
C ILE A 6 13.51 -8.70 -5.05
N ILE A 7 13.64 -8.29 -3.80
CA ILE A 7 13.08 -7.04 -3.28
C ILE A 7 14.23 -6.12 -2.92
N ASP A 8 14.25 -4.92 -3.49
CA ASP A 8 15.19 -3.88 -3.05
C ASP A 8 14.82 -3.35 -1.66
N PHE A 9 15.81 -2.83 -0.96
CA PHE A 9 15.63 -2.30 0.38
C PHE A 9 15.31 -0.80 0.36
N ASP A 10 16.27 0.01 -0.04
CA ASP A 10 16.15 1.47 -0.07
C ASP A 10 15.09 1.91 -1.08
N SER A 11 14.29 2.92 -0.72
CA SER A 11 13.19 3.46 -1.54
C SER A 11 12.13 2.43 -2.02
N THR A 12 12.22 1.18 -1.57
CA THR A 12 11.32 0.07 -1.91
C THR A 12 10.74 -0.57 -0.63
N PHE A 13 11.52 -1.36 0.11
CA PHE A 13 11.09 -1.90 1.40
C PHE A 13 11.00 -0.78 2.45
N THR A 14 11.93 0.17 2.42
CA THR A 14 11.91 1.40 3.24
C THR A 14 11.52 2.62 2.41
N GLN A 15 10.96 3.63 3.08
CA GLN A 15 10.51 4.89 2.46
C GLN A 15 11.65 5.86 2.15
N VAL A 16 12.88 5.54 2.53
CA VAL A 16 14.05 6.43 2.48
C VAL A 16 15.30 5.65 2.05
N GLU A 17 16.29 6.39 1.58
CA GLU A 17 17.68 5.95 1.41
C GLU A 17 18.36 5.87 2.79
N ALA A 18 18.73 4.67 3.22
CA ALA A 18 19.26 4.44 4.56
C ALA A 18 20.63 5.07 4.80
N LEU A 19 21.48 5.15 3.77
CA LEU A 19 22.82 5.74 3.87
C LEU A 19 22.75 7.26 4.11
N ASP A 20 21.83 7.94 3.44
CA ASP A 20 21.61 9.37 3.61
C ASP A 20 21.07 9.68 5.02
N GLU A 21 20.18 8.81 5.53
CA GLU A 21 19.70 8.93 6.91
C GLU A 21 20.82 8.64 7.93
N LEU A 22 21.72 7.70 7.64
CA LEU A 22 22.89 7.45 8.48
C LEU A 22 23.80 8.67 8.54
N ALA A 23 24.08 9.29 7.39
CA ALA A 23 24.86 10.53 7.31
C ALA A 23 24.23 11.63 8.18
N ARG A 24 22.90 11.75 8.14
CA ARG A 24 22.19 12.74 8.97
C ARG A 24 22.36 12.52 10.46
N ILE A 25 22.33 11.27 10.88
CA ILE A 25 22.49 10.89 12.29
C ILE A 25 23.91 11.12 12.78
N SER A 26 24.91 10.79 11.96
CA SER A 26 26.32 10.87 12.36
C SER A 26 26.87 12.29 12.35
N LEU A 27 26.33 13.17 11.51
CA LEU A 27 26.74 14.56 11.40
C LEU A 27 25.89 15.51 12.24
N GLU A 28 24.97 14.99 13.06
CA GLU A 28 24.14 15.79 13.96
C GLU A 28 25.02 16.61 14.92
N GLY A 29 25.03 17.94 14.72
CA GLY A 29 25.85 18.86 15.52
C GLY A 29 27.27 19.10 15.00
N ASP A 30 27.66 18.52 13.85
CA ASP A 30 28.93 18.81 13.18
C ASP A 30 28.86 20.22 12.51
N PRO A 31 29.82 21.13 12.76
CA PRO A 31 29.85 22.45 12.13
C PRO A 31 29.88 22.41 10.59
N ASP A 32 30.40 21.34 10.00
CA ASP A 32 30.52 21.15 8.56
C ASP A 32 29.41 20.25 7.98
N GLN A 33 28.38 19.90 8.76
CA GLN A 33 27.31 18.97 8.35
C GLN A 33 26.76 19.27 6.94
N GLU A 34 26.50 20.55 6.64
CA GLU A 34 25.88 20.97 5.38
C GLU A 34 26.80 20.74 4.20
N LYS A 35 28.11 20.99 4.38
CA LYS A 35 29.12 20.73 3.34
C LYS A 35 29.24 19.24 3.07
N VAL A 36 29.23 18.42 4.13
CA VAL A 36 29.33 16.97 3.99
C VAL A 36 28.10 16.39 3.30
N TYR A 37 26.89 16.87 3.61
CA TYR A 37 25.68 16.46 2.89
C TYR A 37 25.73 16.80 1.41
N GLN A 38 26.15 18.02 1.06
CA GLN A 38 26.28 18.44 -0.33
C GLN A 38 27.28 17.55 -1.09
N GLU A 39 28.38 17.15 -0.45
CA GLU A 39 29.35 16.24 -1.06
C GLU A 39 28.80 14.82 -1.23
N ILE A 40 28.06 14.29 -0.25
CA ILE A 40 27.37 12.98 -0.36
C ILE A 40 26.36 13.01 -1.51
N GLU A 41 25.54 14.06 -1.59
CA GLU A 41 24.57 14.26 -2.68
C GLU A 41 25.28 14.39 -4.03
N ARG A 42 26.41 15.10 -4.09
CA ARG A 42 27.24 15.21 -5.29
C ARG A 42 27.73 13.84 -5.76
N TYR A 43 28.24 12.98 -4.87
CA TYR A 43 28.64 11.61 -5.22
C TYR A 43 27.46 10.76 -5.73
N THR A 44 26.27 10.90 -5.13
CA THR A 44 25.06 10.21 -5.60
C THR A 44 24.68 10.67 -7.00
N ASN A 45 24.64 11.99 -7.24
CA ASN A 45 24.29 12.56 -8.55
C ASN A 45 25.30 12.20 -9.63
N LEU A 46 26.60 12.25 -9.36
CA LEU A 46 27.64 11.87 -10.32
C LEU A 46 27.53 10.39 -10.74
N ALA A 47 27.18 9.51 -9.80
CA ALA A 47 26.97 8.09 -10.11
C ALA A 47 25.72 7.88 -10.97
N MET A 48 24.62 8.57 -10.65
CA MET A 48 23.39 8.52 -11.43
C MET A 48 23.56 9.09 -12.84
N GLU A 49 24.44 10.08 -13.02
CA GLU A 49 24.82 10.64 -14.32
C GLU A 49 25.85 9.78 -15.09
N GLY A 50 26.35 8.70 -14.49
CA GLY A 50 27.38 7.84 -15.09
C GLY A 50 28.76 8.47 -15.20
N LYS A 51 29.02 9.57 -14.49
CA LYS A 51 30.31 10.29 -14.49
C LYS A 51 31.37 9.61 -13.62
N ILE A 52 30.93 8.88 -12.59
CA ILE A 52 31.77 8.03 -11.75
C ILE A 52 31.08 6.67 -11.61
N SER A 53 31.88 5.64 -11.34
CA SER A 53 31.35 4.31 -11.07
C SER A 53 30.57 4.27 -9.75
N PHE A 54 29.66 3.29 -9.63
CA PHE A 54 28.94 3.05 -8.37
C PHE A 54 29.90 2.82 -7.20
N ARG A 55 31.00 2.10 -7.43
CA ARG A 55 32.04 1.80 -6.43
C ARG A 55 32.72 3.06 -5.94
N GLU A 56 33.13 3.94 -6.85
CA GLU A 56 33.74 5.24 -6.51
C GLU A 56 32.77 6.11 -5.71
N SER A 57 31.50 6.15 -6.10
CA SER A 57 30.46 6.88 -5.36
C SER A 57 30.22 6.32 -3.97
N LEU A 58 30.11 4.99 -3.84
CA LEU A 58 29.91 4.34 -2.55
C LEU A 58 31.11 4.57 -1.62
N ALA A 59 32.34 4.43 -2.14
CA ALA A 59 33.56 4.71 -1.38
C ALA A 59 33.63 6.17 -0.90
N GLY A 60 33.35 7.13 -1.79
CA GLY A 60 33.32 8.55 -1.44
C GLY A 60 32.27 8.85 -0.36
N ARG A 61 31.06 8.30 -0.49
CA ARG A 61 29.99 8.49 0.50
C ARG A 61 30.32 7.88 1.85
N VAL A 62 30.83 6.64 1.88
CA VAL A 62 31.19 5.96 3.14
C VAL A 62 32.30 6.70 3.89
N ALA A 63 33.32 7.19 3.17
CA ALA A 63 34.40 7.96 3.77
C ALA A 63 33.92 9.26 4.46
N LEU A 64 32.81 9.82 4.00
CA LEU A 64 32.21 11.06 4.53
C LEU A 64 31.24 10.83 5.69
N LEU A 65 30.80 9.60 5.96
CA LEU A 65 29.76 9.32 6.95
C LEU A 65 30.14 9.66 8.38
N LYS A 66 31.42 9.59 8.78
CA LYS A 66 31.86 9.73 10.19
C LYS A 66 30.96 8.96 11.19
N ALA A 67 30.49 7.76 10.80
CA ALA A 67 29.49 7.01 11.54
C ALA A 67 30.09 5.86 12.36
N ASN A 68 29.36 5.38 13.38
CA ASN A 68 29.78 4.29 14.26
C ASN A 68 28.59 3.39 14.63
N ARG A 69 28.83 2.31 15.39
CA ARG A 69 27.75 1.39 15.83
C ARG A 69 26.65 2.06 16.65
N GLY A 70 26.95 3.12 17.40
CA GLY A 70 25.97 3.92 18.12
C GLY A 70 24.99 4.61 17.17
N HIS A 71 25.49 5.21 16.09
CA HIS A 71 24.68 5.81 15.03
C HIS A 71 23.82 4.76 14.30
N LEU A 72 24.36 3.56 14.04
CA LEU A 72 23.59 2.46 13.43
C LEU A 72 22.38 2.04 14.29
N LYS A 73 22.51 2.00 15.62
CA LYS A 73 21.37 1.71 16.52
C LYS A 73 20.26 2.76 16.38
N LYS A 74 20.63 4.05 16.31
CA LYS A 74 19.67 5.14 16.06
C LYS A 74 18.99 4.98 14.70
N LEU A 75 19.77 4.70 13.65
CA LEU A 75 19.26 4.48 12.28
C LEU A 75 18.25 3.35 12.24
N ILE A 76 18.57 2.17 12.79
CA ILE A 76 17.66 1.01 12.79
C ILE A 76 16.32 1.36 13.44
N SER A 77 16.34 2.11 14.54
CA SER A 77 15.12 2.57 15.22
C SER A 77 14.26 3.48 14.34
N GLN A 78 14.89 4.35 13.55
CA GLN A 78 14.21 5.22 12.59
C GLN A 78 13.69 4.44 11.38
N LEU A 79 14.50 3.57 10.77
CA LEU A 79 14.12 2.77 9.61
C LEU A 79 12.95 1.82 9.89
N LYS A 80 12.88 1.22 11.08
CA LYS A 80 11.73 0.40 11.50
C LYS A 80 10.40 1.16 11.45
N LYS A 81 10.40 2.48 11.65
CA LYS A 81 9.22 3.35 11.55
C LYS A 81 8.96 3.85 10.12
N LYS A 82 9.94 3.68 9.24
CA LYS A 82 9.93 4.11 7.84
C LYS A 82 9.85 2.92 6.86
N VAL A 83 9.41 1.74 7.29
CA VAL A 83 9.06 0.65 6.36
C VAL A 83 7.86 1.11 5.51
N SER A 84 7.88 0.82 4.21
CA SER A 84 6.77 1.18 3.32
C SER A 84 5.47 0.51 3.77
N LYS A 85 4.39 1.27 3.68
CA LYS A 85 3.14 0.93 4.37
C LYS A 85 2.52 -0.33 3.79
N SER A 86 2.66 -0.59 2.49
CA SER A 86 2.16 -1.82 1.88
C SER A 86 2.94 -3.07 2.30
N PHE A 87 4.26 -2.97 2.52
CA PHE A 87 5.04 -4.07 3.09
C PHE A 87 4.66 -4.33 4.56
N ASP A 88 4.48 -3.26 5.36
CA ASP A 88 4.04 -3.39 6.76
C ASP A 88 2.69 -4.10 6.90
N ARG A 89 1.75 -3.83 5.99
CA ARG A 89 0.44 -4.51 5.95
C ARG A 89 0.53 -5.97 5.55
N ASN A 90 1.47 -6.34 4.68
CA ASN A 90 1.55 -7.69 4.09
C ASN A 90 2.61 -8.57 4.76
N ARG A 91 2.76 -8.47 6.09
CA ARG A 91 3.70 -9.30 6.88
C ARG A 91 3.52 -10.81 6.67
N GLU A 92 2.28 -11.28 6.54
CA GLU A 92 1.98 -12.70 6.31
C GLU A 92 2.54 -13.23 4.98
N PHE A 93 2.69 -12.37 3.96
CA PHE A 93 3.34 -12.77 2.71
C PHE A 93 4.75 -13.29 2.97
N PHE A 94 5.53 -12.58 3.77
CA PHE A 94 6.91 -12.94 4.07
C PHE A 94 7.03 -14.20 4.91
N LYS A 95 6.10 -14.41 5.86
CA LYS A 95 6.03 -15.66 6.64
C LYS A 95 5.71 -16.87 5.76
N ASN A 96 4.88 -16.70 4.74
CA ASN A 96 4.53 -17.76 3.80
C ASN A 96 5.57 -17.96 2.69
N ASN A 97 6.50 -17.01 2.52
CA ASN A 97 7.52 -17.00 1.48
C ASN A 97 8.93 -16.83 2.06
N THR A 98 9.18 -17.38 3.25
CA THR A 98 10.46 -17.18 3.98
C THR A 98 11.68 -17.64 3.19
N ASP A 99 11.54 -18.67 2.35
CA ASP A 99 12.62 -19.21 1.51
C ASP A 99 12.79 -18.49 0.17
N THR A 100 11.84 -17.65 -0.24
CA THR A 100 11.73 -17.11 -1.60
C THR A 100 11.66 -15.59 -1.67
N ALA A 101 11.31 -14.91 -0.58
CA ALA A 101 11.38 -13.47 -0.46
C ALA A 101 12.79 -13.06 -0.03
N TRP A 102 13.57 -12.52 -0.97
CA TRP A 102 14.98 -12.18 -0.78
C TRP A 102 15.15 -10.68 -0.83
N ILE A 103 15.96 -10.14 0.07
CA ILE A 103 16.36 -8.74 0.05
C ILE A 103 17.70 -8.66 -0.68
N VAL A 104 17.76 -7.88 -1.77
CA VAL A 104 18.99 -7.67 -2.55
C VAL A 104 19.18 -6.17 -2.75
N SER A 105 20.17 -5.60 -2.07
CA SER A 105 20.36 -4.15 -2.02
C SER A 105 21.83 -3.75 -2.07
N GLY A 106 22.10 -2.56 -2.61
CA GLY A 106 23.41 -1.91 -2.49
C GLY A 106 23.68 -1.30 -1.11
N GLY A 107 22.70 -1.32 -0.20
CA GLY A 107 22.84 -0.90 1.20
C GLY A 107 23.66 -1.89 2.04
N PHE A 108 23.55 -1.81 3.38
CA PHE A 108 24.40 -2.53 4.31
C PHE A 108 23.64 -3.47 5.26
N LYS A 109 24.17 -4.68 5.45
CA LYS A 109 23.56 -5.75 6.26
C LYS A 109 23.29 -5.31 7.70
N GLU A 110 24.13 -4.44 8.26
CA GLU A 110 24.07 -3.97 9.64
C GLU A 110 22.78 -3.24 9.97
N PHE A 111 22.18 -2.53 9.00
CA PHE A 111 20.88 -1.90 9.18
C PHE A 111 19.75 -2.63 8.46
N ILE A 112 20.02 -3.34 7.36
CA ILE A 112 18.99 -4.09 6.63
C ILE A 112 18.47 -5.25 7.47
N THR A 113 19.37 -6.09 7.99
CA THR A 113 19.00 -7.32 8.71
C THR A 113 18.06 -7.03 9.89
N PRO A 114 18.39 -6.10 10.81
CA PRO A 114 17.51 -5.82 11.95
C PRO A 114 16.15 -5.21 11.58
N VAL A 115 16.02 -4.61 10.39
CA VAL A 115 14.77 -4.01 9.88
C VAL A 115 13.86 -5.06 9.25
N VAL A 116 14.43 -5.99 8.47
CA VAL A 116 13.64 -6.97 7.69
C VAL A 116 13.41 -8.30 8.42
N SER A 117 14.29 -8.72 9.34
CA SER A 117 14.10 -9.97 10.09
C SER A 117 12.80 -10.06 10.89
N PRO A 118 12.25 -8.97 11.49
CA PRO A 118 10.91 -9.00 12.12
C PRO A 118 9.75 -9.34 11.18
N TYR A 119 9.97 -9.35 9.86
CA TYR A 119 9.01 -9.77 8.85
C TYR A 119 9.12 -11.27 8.51
N GLY A 120 10.07 -11.99 9.10
CA GLY A 120 10.30 -13.42 8.83
C GLY A 120 11.32 -13.69 7.72
N ILE A 121 11.96 -12.65 7.17
CA ILE A 121 13.02 -12.82 6.17
C ILE A 121 14.27 -13.35 6.88
N LYS A 122 14.76 -14.50 6.42
CA LYS A 122 15.92 -15.20 6.98
C LYS A 122 17.22 -14.48 6.61
N THR A 123 18.22 -14.49 7.48
CA THR A 123 19.49 -13.78 7.28
C THR A 123 20.25 -14.27 6.05
N GLU A 124 20.16 -15.56 5.72
CA GLU A 124 20.72 -16.14 4.50
C GLU A 124 20.09 -15.62 3.20
N ASN A 125 18.88 -15.05 3.27
CA ASN A 125 18.15 -14.47 2.14
C ASN A 125 18.31 -12.95 2.06
N ILE A 126 19.28 -12.39 2.79
CA ILE A 126 19.61 -10.95 2.81
C ILE A 126 20.99 -10.76 2.20
N TYR A 127 21.02 -10.20 1.00
CA TYR A 127 22.22 -9.89 0.26
C TYR A 127 22.41 -8.37 0.20
N ALA A 128 23.50 -7.91 0.82
CA ALA A 128 23.86 -6.51 0.94
C ALA A 128 25.36 -6.38 1.23
N ASN A 129 25.89 -5.16 1.12
CA ASN A 129 27.25 -4.82 1.54
C ASN A 129 27.42 -4.93 3.06
N THR A 130 28.65 -4.94 3.55
CA THR A 130 28.98 -5.06 4.99
C THR A 130 30.02 -4.01 5.36
N PHE A 131 29.84 -3.33 6.48
CA PHE A 131 30.79 -2.32 6.96
C PHE A 131 32.03 -2.96 7.58
N ILE A 132 33.15 -2.27 7.49
CA ILE A 132 34.38 -2.57 8.23
C ILE A 132 34.47 -1.57 9.39
N PHE A 133 34.76 -2.08 10.59
CA PHE A 133 34.83 -1.31 11.82
C PHE A 133 36.25 -1.28 12.39
N ASP A 134 36.64 -0.17 13.01
CA ASP A 134 37.84 -0.09 13.84
C ASP A 134 37.59 -0.62 15.27
N GLU A 135 38.64 -0.61 16.11
CA GLU A 135 38.56 -1.03 17.52
C GLU A 135 37.66 -0.12 18.38
N GLN A 136 37.34 1.09 17.90
CA GLN A 136 36.46 2.05 18.56
C GLN A 136 35.03 2.02 17.99
N ASP A 137 34.67 0.97 17.24
CA ASP A 137 33.37 0.77 16.61
C ASP A 137 32.98 1.83 15.54
N ASN A 138 33.95 2.59 15.02
CA ASN A 138 33.73 3.51 13.91
C ASN A 138 33.75 2.77 12.58
N ILE A 139 32.93 3.22 11.64
CA ILE A 139 32.91 2.72 10.26
C ILE A 139 34.12 3.33 9.54
N ILE A 140 35.05 2.48 9.13
CA ILE A 140 36.28 2.86 8.42
C ILE A 140 36.27 2.46 6.94
N GLY A 141 35.27 1.68 6.53
CA GLY A 141 35.14 1.22 5.16
C GLY A 141 34.04 0.17 5.01
N TYR A 142 34.14 -0.63 3.96
CA TYR A 142 33.23 -1.73 3.67
C TYR A 142 33.96 -2.86 2.95
N ASP A 143 33.36 -4.05 2.94
CA ASP A 143 33.84 -5.19 2.15
C ASP A 143 33.68 -4.91 0.65
N ASP A 144 34.78 -4.53 0.01
CA ASP A 144 34.85 -4.15 -1.40
C ASP A 144 35.05 -5.34 -2.35
N THR A 145 35.02 -6.57 -1.81
CA THR A 145 34.99 -7.81 -2.58
C THR A 145 33.57 -8.26 -2.90
N ASN A 146 32.58 -7.72 -2.19
CA ASN A 146 31.17 -8.03 -2.39
C ASN A 146 30.69 -7.47 -3.75
N PRO A 147 30.08 -8.29 -4.62
CA PRO A 147 29.63 -7.84 -5.94
C PRO A 147 28.62 -6.68 -5.86
N LEU A 148 27.86 -6.58 -4.77
CA LEU A 148 26.88 -5.50 -4.55
C LEU A 148 27.53 -4.12 -4.29
N SER A 149 28.86 -4.05 -4.18
CA SER A 149 29.60 -2.80 -4.15
C SER A 149 30.02 -2.29 -5.54
N ASP A 150 29.79 -3.09 -6.59
CA ASP A 150 30.10 -2.74 -7.98
C ASP A 150 28.85 -2.39 -8.79
N GLU A 151 29.08 -1.72 -9.92
CA GLU A 151 28.06 -1.55 -10.95
C GLU A 151 27.60 -2.91 -11.51
N GLY A 152 26.28 -3.06 -11.67
CA GLY A 152 25.66 -4.33 -12.04
C GLY A 152 25.78 -5.42 -10.97
N GLY A 153 26.12 -5.07 -9.72
CA GLY A 153 26.32 -6.02 -8.63
C GLY A 153 25.18 -6.98 -8.39
N LYS A 154 23.93 -6.50 -8.47
CA LYS A 154 22.73 -7.36 -8.36
C LYS A 154 22.71 -8.44 -9.45
N VAL A 155 23.05 -8.07 -10.69
CA VAL A 155 23.11 -9.00 -11.83
C VAL A 155 24.19 -10.06 -11.62
N LYS A 156 25.40 -9.65 -11.21
CA LYS A 156 26.52 -10.56 -10.92
C LYS A 156 26.14 -11.57 -9.84
N LEU A 157 25.64 -11.07 -8.70
CA LEU A 157 25.21 -11.88 -7.58
C LEU A 157 24.17 -12.93 -7.99
N LEU A 158 23.10 -12.53 -8.68
CA LEU A 158 22.03 -13.47 -9.03
C LEU A 158 22.49 -14.53 -10.05
N LYS A 159 23.45 -14.22 -10.93
CA LYS A 159 24.06 -15.22 -11.82
C LYS A 159 24.88 -16.25 -11.03
N GLU A 160 25.64 -15.80 -10.04
CA GLU A 160 26.44 -16.69 -9.18
C GLU A 160 25.56 -17.60 -8.33
N LEU A 161 24.44 -17.10 -7.82
CA LEU A 161 23.48 -17.89 -7.04
C LEU A 161 22.75 -18.94 -7.88
N ASN A 162 22.72 -18.80 -9.21
CA ASN A 162 22.15 -19.76 -10.18
C ASN A 162 20.77 -20.32 -9.76
N ILE A 163 19.87 -19.40 -9.40
CA ILE A 163 18.58 -19.70 -8.78
C ILE A 163 17.69 -20.49 -9.75
N GLN A 164 17.19 -21.64 -9.30
CA GLN A 164 16.27 -22.47 -10.09
C GLN A 164 14.81 -22.10 -9.79
N GLY A 165 14.18 -21.37 -10.71
CA GLY A 165 12.77 -20.98 -10.57
C GLY A 165 12.40 -19.76 -11.41
N ARG A 166 11.20 -19.24 -11.19
CA ARG A 166 10.75 -17.98 -11.80
C ARG A 166 11.11 -16.85 -10.86
N ILE A 167 11.80 -15.83 -11.36
CA ILE A 167 12.32 -14.74 -10.53
C ILE A 167 11.60 -13.45 -10.89
N PHE A 168 11.08 -12.76 -9.89
CA PHE A 168 10.41 -11.48 -10.01
C PHE A 168 11.23 -10.41 -9.29
N GLY A 169 11.58 -9.33 -9.99
CA GLY A 169 12.28 -8.19 -9.40
C GLY A 169 11.30 -7.10 -8.99
N ILE A 170 11.48 -6.55 -7.78
CA ILE A 170 10.66 -5.47 -7.22
C ILE A 170 11.61 -4.42 -6.67
N GLY A 171 11.61 -3.23 -7.29
CA GLY A 171 12.49 -2.14 -6.91
C GLY A 171 12.12 -0.84 -7.62
N ASP A 172 12.62 0.30 -7.13
CA ASP A 172 12.38 1.62 -7.73
C ASP A 172 13.50 2.05 -8.68
N GLY A 173 14.66 1.40 -8.62
CA GLY A 173 15.90 1.86 -9.22
C GLY A 173 16.22 1.26 -10.60
N TYR A 174 17.19 1.89 -11.28
CA TYR A 174 17.72 1.36 -12.53
C TYR A 174 18.49 0.05 -12.33
N SER A 175 19.19 -0.11 -11.20
CA SER A 175 19.93 -1.34 -10.87
C SER A 175 19.02 -2.56 -10.72
N ASP A 176 17.75 -2.37 -10.32
CA ASP A 176 16.74 -3.43 -10.30
C ASP A 176 16.25 -3.77 -11.70
N PHE A 177 16.04 -2.75 -12.53
CA PHE A 177 15.69 -2.93 -13.94
C PHE A 177 16.80 -3.65 -14.73
N GLN A 178 18.07 -3.44 -14.39
CA GLN A 178 19.20 -4.16 -14.99
C GLN A 178 19.08 -5.69 -14.83
N LEU A 179 18.43 -6.18 -13.77
CA LEU A 179 18.14 -7.61 -13.62
C LEU A 179 17.26 -8.12 -14.77
N LYS A 180 16.29 -7.31 -15.23
CA LYS A 180 15.43 -7.64 -16.37
C LYS A 180 16.17 -7.54 -17.69
N GLU A 181 16.96 -6.48 -17.90
CA GLU A 181 17.79 -6.35 -19.10
C GLU A 181 18.77 -7.52 -19.26
N SER A 182 19.29 -8.04 -18.14
CA SER A 182 20.20 -9.19 -18.14
C SER A 182 19.51 -10.54 -18.45
N GLY A 183 18.18 -10.59 -18.49
CA GLY A 183 17.40 -11.80 -18.71
C GLY A 183 17.28 -12.74 -17.51
N ILE A 184 17.78 -12.35 -16.33
CA ILE A 184 17.75 -13.18 -15.11
C ILE A 184 16.35 -13.27 -14.53
N ILE A 185 15.63 -12.14 -14.52
CA ILE A 185 14.26 -12.08 -13.97
C ILE A 185 13.23 -12.11 -15.09
N GLU A 186 12.11 -12.78 -14.79
CA GLU A 186 11.02 -12.93 -15.74
C GLU A 186 10.24 -11.63 -15.89
N LYS A 187 9.94 -10.96 -14.77
CA LYS A 187 9.26 -9.66 -14.78
C LYS A 187 9.88 -8.72 -13.76
N PHE A 188 9.96 -7.46 -14.16
CA PHE A 188 10.32 -6.36 -13.28
C PHE A 188 9.09 -5.50 -12.95
N PHE A 189 8.89 -5.30 -11.65
CA PHE A 189 7.87 -4.45 -11.09
C PHE A 189 8.50 -3.17 -10.55
N ALA A 190 8.33 -2.06 -11.27
CA ALA A 190 8.80 -0.75 -10.81
C ALA A 190 7.95 -0.30 -9.61
N PHE A 191 8.55 -0.34 -8.43
CA PHE A 191 7.88 0.02 -7.18
C PHE A 191 7.85 1.53 -7.02
N THR A 192 6.65 2.10 -6.88
CA THR A 192 6.46 3.57 -6.90
C THR A 192 5.72 4.13 -5.69
N GLU A 193 5.62 3.37 -4.59
CA GLU A 193 4.97 3.86 -3.36
C GLU A 193 5.72 5.03 -2.73
N ASN A 194 7.05 5.01 -2.78
CA ASN A 194 7.90 6.00 -2.12
C ASN A 194 8.47 7.02 -3.12
N ILE A 195 8.97 6.54 -4.26
CA ILE A 195 9.59 7.36 -5.31
C ILE A 195 9.21 6.81 -6.69
N SER A 196 9.01 7.70 -7.67
CA SER A 196 8.71 7.31 -9.05
C SER A 196 9.77 7.90 -9.98
N ARG A 197 10.50 7.04 -10.68
CA ARG A 197 11.55 7.43 -11.64
C ARG A 197 11.07 7.15 -13.05
N GLN A 198 10.86 8.21 -13.85
CA GLN A 198 10.30 8.09 -15.20
C GLN A 198 11.10 7.11 -16.07
N SER A 199 12.43 7.20 -16.02
CA SER A 199 13.38 6.33 -16.74
C SER A 199 13.26 4.84 -16.41
N VAL A 200 12.70 4.50 -15.25
CA VAL A 200 12.46 3.13 -14.79
C VAL A 200 11.02 2.70 -15.11
N THR A 201 10.04 3.57 -14.84
CA THR A 201 8.63 3.25 -15.05
C THR A 201 8.27 3.02 -16.52
N GLU A 202 8.92 3.72 -17.46
CA GLU A 202 8.69 3.54 -18.89
C GLU A 202 9.19 2.20 -19.43
N LYS A 203 10.14 1.56 -18.74
CA LYS A 203 10.77 0.30 -19.15
C LYS A 203 10.26 -0.92 -18.40
N ALA A 204 9.48 -0.73 -17.33
CA ALA A 204 9.03 -1.81 -16.47
C ALA A 204 7.93 -2.67 -17.11
N ASP A 205 7.93 -3.97 -16.82
CA ASP A 205 6.83 -4.85 -17.24
C ASP A 205 5.51 -4.46 -16.55
N HIS A 206 5.59 -3.94 -15.32
CA HIS A 206 4.45 -3.38 -14.59
C HIS A 206 4.89 -2.30 -13.61
N VAL A 207 4.16 -1.20 -13.54
CA VAL A 207 4.35 -0.19 -12.48
C VAL A 207 3.48 -0.58 -11.29
N THR A 208 4.09 -0.73 -10.11
CA THR A 208 3.42 -1.15 -8.87
C THR A 208 3.45 -0.02 -7.83
N PRO A 209 2.38 0.78 -7.68
CA PRO A 209 2.33 1.90 -6.72
C PRO A 209 2.25 1.46 -5.25
N SER A 210 2.14 0.16 -5.00
CA SER A 210 2.17 -0.45 -3.68
C SER A 210 2.51 -1.94 -3.80
N PHE A 211 2.88 -2.58 -2.70
CA PHE A 211 3.07 -4.03 -2.67
C PHE A 211 1.72 -4.77 -2.81
N ASP A 212 0.60 -4.16 -2.40
CA ASP A 212 -0.73 -4.72 -2.60
C ASP A 212 -1.06 -4.90 -4.09
N GLU A 213 -0.64 -3.95 -4.93
CA GLU A 213 -0.78 -4.03 -6.39
C GLU A 213 0.00 -5.21 -6.97
N PHE A 214 1.25 -5.39 -6.53
CA PHE A 214 2.09 -6.52 -6.92
C PHE A 214 1.43 -7.85 -6.57
N LEU A 215 0.94 -8.00 -5.33
CA LEU A 215 0.26 -9.22 -4.90
C LEU A 215 -1.03 -9.44 -5.69
N TYR A 216 -1.76 -8.38 -6.02
CA TYR A 216 -3.00 -8.46 -6.79
C TYR A 216 -2.78 -8.98 -8.22
N VAL A 217 -1.82 -8.41 -8.97
CA VAL A 217 -1.59 -8.79 -10.38
C VAL A 217 -0.97 -10.17 -10.54
N ASN A 218 -0.38 -10.71 -9.48
CA ASN A 218 0.19 -12.06 -9.44
C ASN A 218 -0.73 -13.10 -8.76
N ASP A 219 -1.98 -12.72 -8.43
CA ASP A 219 -2.97 -13.56 -7.70
C ASP A 219 -2.41 -14.18 -6.41
N LEU A 220 -1.58 -13.42 -5.69
CA LEU A 220 -0.98 -13.83 -4.42
C LEU A 220 -1.89 -13.46 -3.24
N PRO A 221 -1.81 -14.22 -2.12
CA PRO A 221 -2.45 -13.84 -0.86
C PRO A 221 -2.02 -12.44 -0.43
N ARG A 222 -2.98 -11.64 0.03
CA ARG A 222 -2.80 -10.21 0.32
C ARG A 222 -3.70 -9.74 1.45
N ALA A 223 -3.21 -8.75 2.18
CA ALA A 223 -3.92 -8.13 3.30
C ALA A 223 -5.07 -7.22 2.85
N ILE A 224 -5.23 -6.91 1.56
CA ILE A 224 -6.33 -6.11 1.04
C ILE A 224 -6.92 -6.79 -0.21
N SER A 225 -8.26 -6.91 -0.29
CA SER A 225 -8.97 -7.59 -1.41
C SER A 225 -8.62 -6.99 -2.76
N TYR A 226 -8.64 -5.67 -2.80
CA TYR A 226 -8.53 -4.87 -3.99
C TYR A 226 -7.65 -3.64 -3.68
N PRO A 227 -6.53 -3.47 -4.40
CA PRO A 227 -5.60 -2.38 -4.14
C PRO A 227 -6.27 -1.02 -4.19
N LYS A 228 -5.99 -0.16 -3.20
CA LYS A 228 -6.62 1.17 -3.11
C LYS A 228 -6.26 2.08 -4.28
N ASN A 229 -5.06 1.93 -4.84
CA ASN A 229 -4.62 2.64 -6.04
C ASN A 229 -5.49 2.31 -7.27
N ARG A 230 -6.24 1.20 -7.26
CA ARG A 230 -7.21 0.85 -8.31
C ARG A 230 -8.62 1.36 -8.05
N ILE A 231 -8.87 2.01 -6.91
CA ILE A 231 -10.14 2.65 -6.60
C ILE A 231 -10.01 4.13 -6.99
N LEU A 232 -10.65 4.48 -8.10
CA LEU A 232 -10.73 5.87 -8.54
C LEU A 232 -11.66 6.66 -7.62
N CYS A 233 -11.10 7.64 -6.93
CA CYS A 233 -11.84 8.72 -6.31
C CYS A 233 -11.83 9.94 -7.22
N LEU A 234 -13.01 10.29 -7.73
CA LEU A 234 -13.19 11.50 -8.50
C LEU A 234 -13.68 12.60 -7.56
N ILE A 235 -12.91 13.69 -7.51
CA ILE A 235 -13.24 14.91 -6.77
C ILE A 235 -13.83 15.89 -7.77
N VAL A 236 -15.03 16.39 -7.50
CA VAL A 236 -15.78 17.24 -8.44
C VAL A 236 -16.21 18.55 -7.78
N GLY A 237 -15.96 19.67 -8.45
CA GLY A 237 -16.29 21.01 -7.97
C GLY A 237 -15.31 21.55 -6.94
N ASP A 238 -15.73 22.61 -6.22
CA ASP A 238 -14.91 23.29 -5.23
C ASP A 238 -14.76 22.46 -3.95
N VAL A 239 -13.64 21.74 -3.84
CA VAL A 239 -13.31 20.87 -2.72
C VAL A 239 -11.94 21.29 -2.16
N PRO A 240 -11.82 21.58 -0.85
CA PRO A 240 -10.55 21.97 -0.25
C PRO A 240 -9.46 20.91 -0.44
N GLU A 241 -8.24 21.36 -0.73
CA GLU A 241 -7.10 20.51 -1.09
C GLU A 241 -6.79 19.45 -0.02
N ILE A 242 -6.96 19.79 1.26
CA ILE A 242 -6.79 18.87 2.39
C ILE A 242 -7.60 17.58 2.25
N SER A 243 -8.80 17.67 1.65
CA SER A 243 -9.67 16.52 1.42
C SER A 243 -9.04 15.52 0.46
N SER A 244 -8.43 16.04 -0.62
CA SER A 244 -7.71 15.25 -1.60
C SER A 244 -6.46 14.61 -0.99
N HIS A 245 -5.72 15.36 -0.16
CA HIS A 245 -4.51 14.87 0.53
C HIS A 245 -4.82 13.72 1.47
N ILE A 246 -5.92 13.77 2.21
CA ILE A 246 -6.35 12.69 3.10
C ILE A 246 -6.57 11.39 2.33
N LEU A 247 -7.32 11.44 1.23
CA LEU A 247 -7.63 10.26 0.42
C LEU A 247 -6.40 9.75 -0.32
N LYS A 248 -5.58 10.65 -0.87
CA LYS A 248 -4.31 10.29 -1.53
C LYS A 248 -3.36 9.62 -0.54
N ARG A 249 -3.22 10.16 0.68
CA ARG A 249 -2.37 9.59 1.75
C ARG A 249 -2.87 8.23 2.22
N ASP A 250 -4.16 7.95 2.13
CA ASP A 250 -4.74 6.64 2.43
C ASP A 250 -4.49 5.60 1.33
N GLY A 251 -4.12 6.05 0.11
CA GLY A 251 -3.69 5.22 -1.02
C GLY A 251 -4.64 5.21 -2.21
N PHE A 252 -5.67 6.06 -2.25
CA PHE A 252 -6.64 6.09 -3.36
C PHE A 252 -6.09 6.83 -4.59
N SER A 253 -6.53 6.40 -5.79
CA SER A 253 -6.26 7.15 -7.02
C SER A 253 -7.17 8.36 -7.09
N ILE A 254 -6.61 9.57 -7.13
CA ILE A 254 -7.37 10.82 -7.13
C ILE A 254 -7.38 11.42 -8.54
N ARG A 255 -8.55 11.83 -9.01
CA ARG A 255 -8.70 12.74 -10.16
C ARG A 255 -9.60 13.89 -9.77
N ILE A 256 -9.21 15.11 -10.10
CA ILE A 256 -9.99 16.32 -9.85
C ILE A 256 -10.59 16.78 -11.18
N LYS A 257 -11.89 17.12 -11.17
CA LYS A 257 -12.63 17.63 -12.32
C LYS A 257 -13.58 18.73 -11.88
N ASP A 258 -13.93 19.61 -12.81
CA ASP A 258 -14.93 20.65 -12.54
C ASP A 258 -16.36 20.06 -12.54
N THR A 259 -16.61 19.07 -13.40
CA THR A 259 -17.91 18.42 -13.57
C THR A 259 -17.81 16.90 -13.58
N PHE A 260 -18.92 16.23 -13.25
CA PHE A 260 -19.01 14.78 -13.31
C PHE A 260 -19.52 14.33 -14.68
N GLU A 261 -18.58 13.94 -15.55
CA GLU A 261 -18.85 13.49 -16.91
C GLU A 261 -19.18 11.97 -16.96
N ASP A 262 -20.09 11.57 -17.85
CA ASP A 262 -20.59 10.18 -17.97
C ASP A 262 -19.50 9.14 -18.24
N LYS A 263 -18.40 9.55 -18.88
CA LYS A 263 -17.26 8.67 -19.16
C LYS A 263 -16.60 8.11 -17.90
N TYR A 264 -16.78 8.74 -16.73
CA TYR A 264 -16.25 8.23 -15.46
C TYR A 264 -17.23 7.34 -14.71
N THR A 265 -18.53 7.40 -15.02
CA THR A 265 -19.61 6.80 -14.23
C THR A 265 -19.40 5.31 -13.99
N LYS A 266 -18.96 4.55 -14.98
CA LYS A 266 -18.79 3.09 -14.87
C LYS A 266 -17.56 2.69 -14.03
N ASP A 267 -16.56 3.56 -13.93
CA ASP A 267 -15.26 3.23 -13.34
C ASP A 267 -15.02 3.85 -11.97
N VAL A 268 -15.76 4.91 -11.63
CA VAL A 268 -15.60 5.62 -10.36
C VAL A 268 -15.96 4.71 -9.18
N GLY A 269 -15.05 4.64 -8.21
CA GLY A 269 -15.24 3.89 -6.97
C GLY A 269 -15.72 4.77 -5.81
N MET A 270 -15.35 6.05 -5.83
CA MET A 270 -15.68 7.05 -4.81
C MET A 270 -15.92 8.40 -5.46
N LEU A 271 -16.92 9.14 -5.00
CA LEU A 271 -17.15 10.53 -5.38
C LEU A 271 -17.00 11.43 -4.17
N LEU A 272 -16.19 12.48 -4.27
CA LEU A 272 -16.14 13.57 -3.31
C LEU A 272 -16.57 14.86 -4.01
N LEU A 273 -17.68 15.42 -3.58
CA LEU A 273 -18.37 16.47 -4.30
C LEU A 273 -18.36 17.77 -3.49
N GLY A 274 -18.03 18.87 -4.15
CA GLY A 274 -18.13 20.22 -3.61
C GLY A 274 -19.57 20.74 -3.57
N PRO A 275 -19.79 21.90 -2.94
CA PRO A 275 -21.11 22.53 -2.89
C PRO A 275 -21.67 22.80 -4.29
N GLY A 276 -22.96 22.48 -4.50
CA GLY A 276 -23.69 22.77 -5.73
C GLY A 276 -23.53 21.75 -6.85
N VAL A 277 -22.70 20.72 -6.67
CA VAL A 277 -22.54 19.65 -7.65
C VAL A 277 -23.70 18.67 -7.55
N SER A 278 -24.42 18.44 -8.65
CA SER A 278 -25.46 17.40 -8.72
C SER A 278 -24.95 16.15 -9.42
N VAL A 279 -25.56 15.01 -9.11
CA VAL A 279 -25.37 13.75 -9.83
C VAL A 279 -26.74 13.24 -10.23
N SER A 280 -26.95 13.00 -11.51
CA SER A 280 -28.27 12.57 -12.00
C SER A 280 -28.61 11.16 -11.55
N ASP A 281 -29.91 10.85 -11.51
CA ASP A 281 -30.39 9.51 -11.18
C ASP A 281 -29.86 8.46 -12.17
N GLU A 282 -29.82 8.79 -13.46
CA GLU A 282 -29.23 7.94 -14.50
C GLU A 282 -27.74 7.65 -14.25
N GLN A 283 -26.97 8.67 -13.84
CA GLN A 283 -25.56 8.48 -13.50
C GLN A 283 -25.39 7.58 -12.28
N LEU A 284 -26.18 7.77 -11.23
CA LEU A 284 -26.16 6.90 -10.04
C LEU A 284 -26.53 5.45 -10.40
N GLU A 285 -27.50 5.28 -11.30
CA GLU A 285 -27.91 3.96 -11.77
C GLU A 285 -26.81 3.26 -12.58
N ASN A 286 -26.08 4.00 -13.40
CA ASN A 286 -25.00 3.44 -14.20
C ASN A 286 -23.66 3.28 -13.43
N ALA A 287 -23.57 3.79 -12.20
CA ALA A 287 -22.36 3.79 -11.37
C ALA A 287 -22.09 2.44 -10.67
N SER A 288 -21.89 1.38 -11.45
CA SER A 288 -21.74 0.00 -10.96
C SER A 288 -20.62 -0.22 -9.93
N LYS A 289 -19.50 0.52 -10.03
CA LYS A 289 -18.34 0.38 -9.13
C LYS A 289 -18.37 1.33 -7.92
N LEU A 290 -19.26 2.31 -7.92
CA LEU A 290 -19.34 3.36 -6.90
C LEU A 290 -19.74 2.76 -5.55
N LYS A 291 -18.98 3.08 -4.51
CA LYS A 291 -19.16 2.53 -3.15
C LYS A 291 -19.62 3.57 -2.17
N THR A 292 -19.13 4.80 -2.30
CA THR A 292 -19.45 5.88 -1.38
C THR A 292 -19.39 7.24 -2.06
N ILE A 293 -20.21 8.15 -1.56
CA ILE A 293 -20.24 9.56 -1.93
C ILE A 293 -20.02 10.38 -0.65
N GLY A 294 -19.02 11.25 -0.69
CA GLY A 294 -18.87 12.36 0.24
C GLY A 294 -19.37 13.65 -0.40
N TYR A 295 -20.14 14.44 0.33
CA TYR A 295 -20.66 15.71 -0.15
C TYR A 295 -20.35 16.82 0.85
N LEU A 296 -19.58 17.82 0.43
CA LEU A 296 -19.26 18.99 1.24
C LEU A 296 -20.40 20.01 1.11
N GLY A 297 -21.33 19.97 2.05
CA GLY A 297 -22.52 20.81 2.10
C GLY A 297 -23.82 20.03 2.31
N ASP A 298 -24.97 20.68 2.08
CA ASP A 298 -26.27 20.01 2.08
C ASP A 298 -26.51 19.29 0.75
N ILE A 299 -26.60 17.97 0.81
CA ILE A 299 -26.82 17.11 -0.34
C ILE A 299 -28.27 17.13 -0.84
N LYS A 300 -29.20 17.72 -0.07
CA LYS A 300 -30.63 17.70 -0.39
C LYS A 300 -30.90 18.31 -1.77
N GLY A 301 -31.56 17.53 -2.64
CA GLY A 301 -31.90 17.94 -4.00
C GLY A 301 -30.79 17.76 -5.03
N GLN A 302 -29.57 17.40 -4.60
CA GLN A 302 -28.42 17.22 -5.49
C GLN A 302 -28.21 15.77 -5.91
N ILE A 303 -28.58 14.83 -5.03
CA ILE A 303 -28.37 13.39 -5.22
C ILE A 303 -29.54 12.61 -4.58
N SER A 304 -30.06 11.61 -5.30
CA SER A 304 -31.09 10.71 -4.78
C SER A 304 -30.53 9.71 -3.76
N LYS A 305 -30.79 9.98 -2.46
CA LYS A 305 -30.42 9.05 -1.37
C LYS A 305 -31.10 7.69 -1.52
N SER A 306 -32.29 7.64 -2.11
CA SER A 306 -33.05 6.42 -2.35
C SER A 306 -32.29 5.50 -3.32
N ILE A 307 -31.88 6.03 -4.47
CA ILE A 307 -31.09 5.27 -5.46
C ILE A 307 -29.76 4.83 -4.84
N CYS A 308 -29.08 5.72 -4.10
CA CYS A 308 -27.86 5.37 -3.38
C CYS A 308 -28.06 4.17 -2.45
N SER A 309 -29.13 4.15 -1.64
CA SER A 309 -29.44 3.02 -0.76
C SER A 309 -29.73 1.74 -1.54
N GLN A 310 -30.53 1.82 -2.61
CA GLN A 310 -30.86 0.69 -3.47
C GLN A 310 -29.64 0.09 -4.20
N LYS A 311 -28.60 0.90 -4.46
CA LYS A 311 -27.34 0.49 -5.09
C LYS A 311 -26.24 0.12 -4.07
N GLY A 312 -26.54 0.21 -2.78
CA GLY A 312 -25.56 -0.01 -1.71
C GLY A 312 -24.41 1.01 -1.74
N ILE A 313 -24.71 2.28 -2.04
CA ILE A 313 -23.79 3.42 -2.04
C ILE A 313 -23.98 4.17 -0.73
N VAL A 314 -22.93 4.24 0.09
CA VAL A 314 -22.97 4.93 1.39
C VAL A 314 -22.70 6.41 1.21
N VAL A 315 -23.57 7.26 1.76
CA VAL A 315 -23.51 8.71 1.61
C VAL A 315 -23.12 9.38 2.92
N PHE A 316 -22.10 10.22 2.87
CA PHE A 316 -21.69 11.12 3.93
C PHE A 316 -21.90 12.56 3.46
N ASP A 317 -22.57 13.39 4.26
CA ASP A 317 -22.78 14.82 3.94
C ASP A 317 -22.44 15.71 5.12
N ASP A 318 -22.26 16.99 4.81
CA ASP A 318 -22.14 18.05 5.80
C ASP A 318 -23.25 19.11 5.69
N LYS A 319 -24.43 18.77 6.21
CA LYS A 319 -25.53 19.74 6.32
C LYS A 319 -25.17 21.04 7.06
N LYS A 320 -24.19 21.03 7.98
CA LYS A 320 -23.87 22.18 8.84
C LYS A 320 -22.72 23.04 8.30
N ASN A 321 -22.17 22.69 7.14
CA ASN A 321 -21.07 23.37 6.45
C ASN A 321 -19.92 23.80 7.39
N LYS A 322 -19.51 22.91 8.30
CA LYS A 322 -18.44 23.21 9.26
C LYS A 322 -17.09 23.01 8.60
N SER A 323 -16.14 23.90 8.87
CA SER A 323 -14.78 23.87 8.29
C SER A 323 -14.06 22.52 8.46
N HIS A 324 -14.25 21.82 9.58
CA HIS A 324 -13.62 20.51 9.81
C HIS A 324 -14.13 19.40 8.88
N ASN A 325 -15.22 19.61 8.15
CA ASN A 325 -15.79 18.57 7.29
C ASN A 325 -15.02 18.30 6.01
N ALA A 326 -14.18 19.25 5.60
CA ALA A 326 -13.15 19.02 4.59
C ALA A 326 -12.18 17.89 4.99
N GLU A 327 -11.98 17.65 6.29
CA GLU A 327 -11.23 16.50 6.78
C GLU A 327 -12.10 15.32 7.16
N PHE A 328 -13.24 15.58 7.81
CA PHE A 328 -14.08 14.53 8.38
C PHE A 328 -14.74 13.64 7.31
N ILE A 329 -15.34 14.23 6.27
CA ILE A 329 -16.03 13.48 5.21
C ILE A 329 -15.08 12.52 4.47
N PRO A 330 -13.92 12.94 3.93
CA PRO A 330 -13.00 12.01 3.29
C PRO A 330 -12.47 10.92 4.22
N ARG A 331 -12.30 11.20 5.53
CA ARG A 331 -11.94 10.17 6.51
C ARG A 331 -13.02 9.12 6.66
N ARG A 332 -14.29 9.52 6.81
CA ARG A 332 -15.43 8.58 6.88
C ARG A 332 -15.54 7.73 5.62
N MET A 333 -15.36 8.34 4.44
CA MET A 333 -15.32 7.61 3.18
C MET A 333 -14.20 6.56 3.17
N ALA A 334 -12.98 6.93 3.57
CA ALA A 334 -11.85 6.01 3.66
C ALA A 334 -12.11 4.87 4.66
N GLU A 335 -12.65 5.17 5.84
CA GLU A 335 -12.99 4.18 6.87
C GLU A 335 -14.07 3.19 6.39
N PHE A 336 -15.07 3.63 5.65
CA PHE A 336 -16.03 2.73 5.01
C PHE A 336 -15.36 1.78 4.00
N ILE A 337 -14.41 2.29 3.23
CA ILE A 337 -13.68 1.46 2.27
C ILE A 337 -12.78 0.46 3.00
N ASN A 338 -12.10 0.90 4.07
CA ASN A 338 -11.04 0.16 4.76
C ASN A 338 -11.55 -0.84 5.81
N ASN A 339 -12.63 -0.51 6.51
CA ASN A 339 -13.13 -1.24 7.67
C ASN A 339 -14.61 -1.61 7.56
N GLY A 340 -15.37 -0.91 6.72
CA GLY A 340 -16.82 -1.05 6.61
C GLY A 340 -17.61 -0.14 7.56
N ASP A 341 -16.96 0.86 8.17
CA ASP A 341 -17.63 1.79 9.08
C ASP A 341 -18.65 2.65 8.33
N THR A 342 -19.84 2.81 8.89
CA THR A 342 -20.94 3.60 8.31
C THR A 342 -21.45 4.69 9.27
N ASP A 343 -20.67 4.97 10.31
CA ASP A 343 -20.95 6.03 11.28
C ASP A 343 -21.16 7.39 10.62
N GLN A 344 -22.21 8.09 11.09
CA GLN A 344 -22.69 9.37 10.55
C GLN A 344 -23.08 9.35 9.07
N SER A 345 -23.29 8.18 8.47
CA SER A 345 -23.89 8.08 7.14
C SER A 345 -25.34 8.57 7.14
N ARG A 346 -25.76 9.11 6.01
CA ARG A 346 -27.08 9.74 5.88
C ARG A 346 -28.17 8.79 5.41
N ASN A 347 -27.78 7.70 4.78
CA ASN A 347 -28.69 6.74 4.17
C ASN A 347 -28.49 5.30 4.67
N PHE A 348 -27.53 5.06 5.56
CA PHE A 348 -27.22 3.74 6.12
C PHE A 348 -27.39 3.70 7.65
N PRO A 349 -27.48 2.49 8.24
CA PRO A 349 -27.34 2.30 9.68
C PRO A 349 -25.96 2.79 10.15
N ASN A 350 -25.88 3.52 11.27
CA ASN A 350 -24.63 4.10 11.81
C ASN A 350 -23.79 3.09 12.61
N LEU A 351 -22.83 2.42 11.98
CA LEU A 351 -22.07 1.35 12.61
C LEU A 351 -20.58 1.71 12.70
N ILE A 352 -20.02 1.65 13.91
CA ILE A 352 -18.58 1.76 14.18
C ILE A 352 -18.09 0.35 14.53
N LEU A 353 -17.15 -0.18 13.75
CA LEU A 353 -16.66 -1.53 13.93
C LEU A 353 -15.38 -1.54 14.79
N PRO A 354 -15.22 -2.54 15.67
CA PRO A 354 -13.94 -2.77 16.32
C PRO A 354 -12.83 -2.99 15.29
N LYS A 355 -11.62 -2.54 15.63
CA LYS A 355 -10.42 -2.90 14.87
C LYS A 355 -10.29 -4.41 14.88
N LYS A 356 -10.28 -5.00 13.70
CA LYS A 356 -10.13 -6.43 13.53
C LYS A 356 -8.69 -6.83 13.85
N ILE A 357 -8.53 -7.95 14.56
CA ILE A 357 -7.23 -8.50 14.94
C ILE A 357 -6.79 -9.61 13.97
N LYS A 358 -7.72 -10.45 13.48
CA LYS A 358 -7.44 -11.59 12.58
C LYS A 358 -8.69 -11.99 11.79
N GLY A 359 -8.55 -12.40 10.52
CA GLY A 359 -9.61 -13.02 9.69
C GLY A 359 -10.21 -12.11 8.61
N HIS A 360 -11.13 -12.62 7.78
CA HIS A 360 -11.75 -11.83 6.70
C HIS A 360 -13.10 -11.22 7.10
N ARG A 361 -13.29 -9.93 6.79
CA ARG A 361 -14.52 -9.18 7.13
C ARG A 361 -15.44 -9.12 5.93
N LEU A 362 -16.64 -9.63 6.10
CA LEU A 362 -17.68 -9.70 5.09
C LEU A 362 -18.72 -8.61 5.37
N LEU A 363 -18.88 -7.69 4.42
CA LEU A 363 -19.88 -6.63 4.48
C LEU A 363 -21.05 -7.03 3.59
N HIS A 364 -22.22 -7.24 4.19
CA HIS A 364 -23.43 -7.70 3.52
C HIS A 364 -24.54 -6.64 3.64
N ILE A 365 -24.74 -5.88 2.56
CA ILE A 365 -25.80 -4.89 2.43
C ILE A 365 -26.99 -5.56 1.77
N HIS A 366 -28.16 -5.48 2.39
CA HIS A 366 -29.37 -6.19 1.96
C HIS A 366 -30.63 -5.36 2.23
N LYS A 367 -31.74 -5.73 1.60
CA LYS A 367 -33.05 -5.17 1.98
C LYS A 367 -33.42 -5.68 3.37
N ASN A 368 -33.90 -4.77 4.22
CA ASN A 368 -34.31 -5.09 5.58
C ASN A 368 -35.59 -5.93 5.58
N THR A 369 -35.43 -7.25 5.47
CA THR A 369 -36.51 -8.24 5.40
C THR A 369 -36.24 -9.35 6.43
N PRO A 370 -37.29 -9.94 7.04
CA PRO A 370 -37.10 -11.03 8.00
C PRO A 370 -36.34 -12.23 7.41
N GLY A 371 -35.54 -12.90 8.24
CA GLY A 371 -34.87 -14.15 7.86
C GLY A 371 -33.49 -14.02 7.22
N ILE A 372 -33.04 -12.82 6.82
CA ILE A 372 -31.72 -12.65 6.18
C ILE A 372 -30.56 -13.13 7.07
N MET A 373 -30.60 -12.82 8.38
CA MET A 373 -29.56 -13.31 9.30
C MET A 373 -29.55 -14.83 9.42
N ALA A 374 -30.71 -15.47 9.39
CA ALA A 374 -30.80 -16.92 9.40
C ALA A 374 -30.19 -17.50 8.12
N GLN A 375 -30.49 -16.92 6.94
CA GLN A 375 -29.89 -17.32 5.68
C GLN A 375 -28.36 -17.17 5.69
N LEU A 376 -27.85 -16.03 6.18
CA LEU A 376 -26.41 -15.82 6.33
C LEU A 376 -25.77 -16.87 7.23
N ASN A 377 -26.35 -17.12 8.41
CA ASN A 377 -25.82 -18.06 9.38
C ASN A 377 -25.91 -19.52 8.91
N ASN A 378 -26.94 -19.88 8.14
CA ASN A 378 -27.03 -21.20 7.51
C ASN A 378 -25.90 -21.39 6.50
N VAL A 379 -25.63 -20.39 5.65
CA VAL A 379 -24.49 -20.45 4.71
C VAL A 379 -23.16 -20.61 5.45
N TYR A 380 -22.95 -19.88 6.55
CA TYR A 380 -21.75 -20.08 7.37
C TYR A 380 -21.68 -21.49 7.98
N ALA A 381 -22.79 -22.01 8.51
CA ALA A 381 -22.84 -23.34 9.13
C ALA A 381 -22.62 -24.47 8.12
N GLU A 382 -23.24 -24.40 6.94
CA GLU A 382 -23.10 -25.40 5.86
C GLU A 382 -21.67 -25.50 5.30
N ASN A 383 -20.90 -24.42 5.41
CA ASN A 383 -19.50 -24.39 5.00
C ASN A 383 -18.55 -24.53 6.20
N GLU A 384 -19.05 -24.90 7.37
CA GLU A 384 -18.27 -25.11 8.61
C GLU A 384 -17.43 -23.89 9.03
N ILE A 385 -17.95 -22.68 8.78
CA ILE A 385 -17.24 -21.43 9.03
C ILE A 385 -17.45 -20.96 10.46
N ASN A 386 -16.34 -20.79 11.17
CA ASN A 386 -16.34 -20.14 12.47
C ASN A 386 -16.50 -18.60 12.34
N ILE A 387 -17.49 -18.05 13.05
CA ILE A 387 -17.77 -16.62 13.10
C ILE A 387 -17.07 -16.02 14.33
N LEU A 388 -16.12 -15.12 14.09
CA LEU A 388 -15.36 -14.43 15.12
C LEU A 388 -16.16 -13.29 15.77
N ALA A 389 -16.89 -12.54 14.94
CA ALA A 389 -17.79 -11.50 15.38
C ALA A 389 -18.84 -11.23 14.32
N GLN A 390 -20.04 -10.82 14.73
CA GLN A 390 -21.11 -10.47 13.80
C GLN A 390 -21.89 -9.28 14.34
N PHE A 391 -22.10 -8.29 13.48
CA PHE A 391 -22.85 -7.08 13.79
C PHE A 391 -23.96 -6.93 12.75
N LEU A 392 -25.16 -6.62 13.20
CA LEU A 392 -26.26 -6.24 12.33
C LEU A 392 -26.80 -4.90 12.82
N MET A 393 -27.07 -3.99 11.88
CA MET A 393 -27.98 -2.89 12.15
C MET A 393 -28.83 -2.59 10.92
N THR A 394 -30.03 -2.08 11.17
CA THR A 394 -31.02 -1.79 10.14
C THR A 394 -31.49 -0.34 10.21
N ARG A 395 -31.85 0.25 9.07
CA ARG A 395 -32.39 1.60 8.99
C ARG A 395 -33.31 1.70 7.78
N GLY A 396 -34.61 1.89 8.03
CA GLY A 396 -35.63 1.82 6.98
C GLY A 396 -35.54 0.49 6.25
N ASP A 397 -35.42 0.55 4.92
CA ASP A 397 -35.40 -0.62 4.04
C ASP A 397 -34.01 -1.26 3.89
N ILE A 398 -32.99 -0.79 4.62
CA ILE A 398 -31.61 -1.29 4.51
C ILE A 398 -31.21 -2.03 5.78
N GLY A 399 -30.71 -3.25 5.61
CA GLY A 399 -29.94 -3.99 6.61
C GLY A 399 -28.46 -4.02 6.24
N TYR A 400 -27.61 -3.87 7.25
CA TYR A 400 -26.16 -3.93 7.11
C TYR A 400 -25.59 -4.94 8.11
N ALA A 401 -25.20 -6.10 7.61
CA ALA A 401 -24.55 -7.13 8.39
C ALA A 401 -23.04 -7.12 8.11
N VAL A 402 -22.25 -7.13 9.16
CA VAL A 402 -20.79 -7.22 9.11
C VAL A 402 -20.38 -8.46 9.87
N THR A 403 -19.79 -9.43 9.17
CA THR A 403 -19.35 -10.70 9.78
C THR A 403 -17.84 -10.83 9.64
N ASP A 404 -17.16 -11.01 10.77
CA ASP A 404 -15.77 -11.40 10.81
C ASP A 404 -15.68 -12.91 10.91
N ILE A 405 -14.98 -13.54 9.96
CA ILE A 405 -14.79 -14.99 9.88
C ILE A 405 -13.30 -15.34 9.83
N ASP A 406 -12.99 -16.61 10.07
CA ASP A 406 -11.64 -17.16 9.85
C ASP A 406 -11.22 -17.10 8.36
N THR A 407 -9.93 -17.27 8.09
CA THR A 407 -9.35 -17.12 6.74
C THR A 407 -9.53 -18.36 5.85
N ASP A 408 -9.83 -19.50 6.46
CA ASP A 408 -9.90 -20.79 5.79
C ASP A 408 -11.34 -21.03 5.33
N TYR A 409 -11.61 -20.67 4.08
CA TYR A 409 -12.89 -20.95 3.44
C TYR A 409 -12.75 -21.09 1.93
N ASP A 410 -13.66 -21.87 1.35
CA ASP A 410 -13.73 -22.03 -0.09
C ASP A 410 -14.35 -20.83 -0.80
N LYS A 411 -13.94 -20.59 -2.04
CA LYS A 411 -14.52 -19.52 -2.89
C LYS A 411 -16.04 -19.71 -3.11
N SER A 412 -16.57 -20.92 -2.90
CA SER A 412 -18.01 -21.24 -2.93
C SER A 412 -18.81 -20.47 -1.89
N LEU A 413 -18.30 -20.32 -0.66
CA LEU A 413 -18.94 -19.55 0.42
C LEU A 413 -19.31 -18.14 -0.05
N LEU A 414 -18.34 -17.45 -0.66
CA LEU A 414 -18.51 -16.08 -1.14
C LEU A 414 -19.54 -15.98 -2.26
N LYS A 415 -19.70 -17.04 -3.06
CA LYS A 415 -20.72 -17.12 -4.11
C LYS A 415 -22.11 -17.29 -3.49
N GLN A 416 -22.26 -18.19 -2.53
CA GLN A 416 -23.52 -18.43 -1.81
C GLN A 416 -23.99 -17.16 -1.10
N LEU A 417 -23.11 -16.49 -0.36
CA LEU A 417 -23.44 -15.23 0.34
C LEU A 417 -23.90 -14.12 -0.63
N LYS A 418 -23.30 -14.04 -1.82
CA LYS A 418 -23.73 -13.07 -2.85
C LYS A 418 -25.09 -13.39 -3.46
N GLN A 419 -25.50 -14.66 -3.41
CA GLN A 419 -26.72 -15.16 -4.03
C GLN A 419 -27.91 -15.19 -3.06
N ILE A 420 -27.69 -14.87 -1.78
CA ILE A 420 -28.78 -14.71 -0.80
C ILE A 420 -29.80 -13.71 -1.35
N ASP A 421 -31.07 -14.07 -1.28
CA ASP A 421 -32.15 -13.22 -1.76
C ASP A 421 -32.14 -11.87 -1.03
N HIS A 422 -32.51 -10.82 -1.77
CA HIS A 422 -32.48 -9.44 -1.29
C HIS A 422 -31.10 -8.85 -0.96
N THR A 423 -30.00 -9.54 -1.31
CA THR A 423 -28.66 -8.95 -1.30
C THR A 423 -28.59 -7.77 -2.26
N ILE A 424 -28.19 -6.61 -1.75
CA ILE A 424 -27.96 -5.40 -2.54
C ILE A 424 -26.49 -5.34 -2.96
N LYS A 425 -25.58 -5.58 -2.00
CA LYS A 425 -24.14 -5.49 -2.25
C LYS A 425 -23.36 -6.31 -1.23
N PHE A 426 -22.35 -7.00 -1.71
CA PHE A 426 -21.44 -7.79 -0.88
C PHE A 426 -19.99 -7.35 -1.11
N ARG A 427 -19.25 -7.15 -0.03
CA ARG A 427 -17.82 -6.80 -0.08
C ARG A 427 -17.03 -7.64 0.91
N ILE A 428 -15.79 -7.92 0.55
CA ILE A 428 -14.83 -8.64 1.40
C ILE A 428 -13.67 -7.69 1.67
N LEU A 429 -13.33 -7.56 2.94
CA LEU A 429 -12.11 -6.91 3.39
C LEU A 429 -11.22 -8.01 3.98
N TYR A 430 -10.17 -8.36 3.25
CA TYR A 430 -9.09 -9.19 3.79
C TYR A 430 -8.36 -8.33 4.82
N LYS A 431 -7.92 -8.92 5.92
CA LYS A 431 -6.97 -8.36 6.88
C LYS A 431 -6.30 -9.49 7.64
#